data_AF-A0A0F9FHC5-F1
#
_entry.id   AF-A0A0F9FHC5-F1
#
_cell.length_a   1.000
_cell.length_b   1.000
_cell.length_c   1.000
_cell.angle_alpha   90.00
_cell.angle_beta   90.00
_cell.angle_gamma   90.00
#
_symmetry.space_group_name_H-M   'P 1'
#
loop_
_entity.id
_entity.type
_entity.pdbx_description
1 polymer ?
#
loop_
_entity_poly.entity_id
_entity_poly.type
_entity_poly.pdbx_seq_one_letter_code
_entity_poly.pdbx_strand_id
1 'polypeptide(L)'
;EWEHPFKQMFLTTDLHTACIGAHEGGDGAVIITGTGSCGFSHVKGQSVNYGGHGFALGDKGSGAWMGLEAIKAVLVELDGLGPQTALTQIMKNHFNAVNAMDIAEQMAGQPSSSYAKLARYVFDAAHQGDVIALAIVKDGAAYVSQLAHRLLANNPPRLSMIGGLAEPLNKWLDPEIAKRVEMPKQPPEMGAIYFAQQSVLEQDQKVAL
;
A
#
# COMPACT_ATOMS: atom_id res chain seq x y z
N GLU A 1 -30.40 -18.32 -3.86
CA GLU A 1 -29.00 -18.28 -4.30
C GLU A 1 -28.97 -17.75 -5.73
N TRP A 2 -27.98 -16.93 -6.10
CA TRP A 2 -27.85 -16.47 -7.47
C TRP A 2 -27.10 -17.52 -8.28
N GLU A 3 -27.75 -18.12 -9.29
CA GLU A 3 -27.10 -19.04 -10.23
C GLU A 3 -26.42 -18.24 -11.34
N HIS A 4 -25.09 -18.35 -11.44
CA HIS A 4 -24.34 -17.64 -12.47
C HIS A 4 -24.52 -18.32 -13.84
N PRO A 5 -24.54 -17.57 -14.95
CA PRO A 5 -24.74 -18.13 -16.29
C PRO A 5 -23.50 -18.83 -16.89
N PHE A 6 -22.37 -18.83 -16.17
CA PHE A 6 -21.10 -19.36 -16.66
C PHE A 6 -20.95 -20.88 -16.42
N LYS A 7 -20.17 -21.57 -17.27
CA LYS A 7 -19.88 -23.01 -17.14
C LYS A 7 -19.18 -23.36 -15.81
N GLN A 8 -18.26 -22.50 -15.38
CA GLN A 8 -17.46 -22.64 -14.15
C GLN A 8 -17.26 -21.25 -13.53
N MET A 9 -17.10 -21.22 -12.21
CA MET A 9 -16.78 -20.02 -11.44
C MET A 9 -15.69 -20.36 -10.41
N PHE A 10 -14.70 -19.48 -10.31
CA PHE A 10 -13.62 -19.57 -9.34
C PHE A 10 -13.53 -18.26 -8.57
N LEU A 11 -13.27 -18.35 -7.26
CA LEU A 11 -13.20 -17.20 -6.36
C LEU A 11 -11.81 -17.14 -5.73
N THR A 12 -11.27 -15.93 -5.67
CA THR A 12 -10.00 -15.66 -5.00
C THR A 12 -9.95 -14.22 -4.50
N THR A 13 -8.89 -13.86 -3.80
CA THR A 13 -8.74 -12.51 -3.23
C THR A 13 -8.14 -11.54 -4.24
N ASP A 14 -8.42 -10.26 -4.06
CA ASP A 14 -7.79 -9.15 -4.78
C ASP A 14 -6.26 -9.15 -4.66
N LEU A 15 -5.73 -9.51 -3.49
CA LEU A 15 -4.29 -9.66 -3.27
C LEU A 15 -3.69 -10.79 -4.10
N HIS A 16 -4.41 -11.90 -4.22
CA HIS A 16 -3.96 -13.01 -5.03
C HIS A 16 -3.96 -12.65 -6.51
N THR A 17 -5.03 -12.02 -7.02
CA THR A 17 -5.07 -11.57 -8.42
C THR A 17 -4.03 -10.50 -8.69
N ALA A 18 -3.80 -9.56 -7.78
CA ALA A 18 -2.73 -8.57 -7.90
C ALA A 18 -1.34 -9.24 -7.99
N CYS A 19 -1.08 -10.25 -7.17
CA CYS A 19 0.18 -10.98 -7.19
C CYS A 19 0.37 -11.78 -8.49
N ILE A 20 -0.63 -12.57 -8.86
CA ILE A 20 -0.60 -13.37 -10.09
C ILE A 20 -0.46 -12.46 -11.31
N GLY A 21 -1.20 -11.35 -11.38
CA GLY A 21 -1.09 -10.37 -12.46
C GLY A 21 0.31 -9.76 -12.54
N ALA A 22 0.87 -9.32 -11.41
CA ALA A 22 2.21 -8.74 -11.37
C ALA A 22 3.32 -9.69 -11.89
N HIS A 23 3.05 -11.01 -11.90
CA HIS A 23 3.98 -12.07 -12.25
C HIS A 23 3.53 -12.96 -13.43
N GLU A 24 2.56 -12.51 -14.24
CA GLU A 24 2.07 -13.24 -15.44
C GLU A 24 1.63 -14.69 -15.17
N GLY A 25 0.95 -14.92 -14.05
CA GLY A 25 0.54 -16.28 -13.67
C GLY A 25 1.58 -17.05 -12.86
N GLY A 26 2.81 -16.55 -12.75
CA GLY A 26 3.90 -17.20 -12.03
C GLY A 26 3.94 -16.90 -10.53
N ASP A 27 4.81 -17.63 -9.84
CA ASP A 27 5.17 -17.38 -8.44
C ASP A 27 5.75 -15.98 -8.25
N GLY A 28 5.51 -15.37 -7.09
CA GLY A 28 6.13 -14.12 -6.73
C GLY A 28 5.61 -13.48 -5.45
N ALA A 29 6.03 -12.25 -5.22
CA ALA A 29 5.54 -11.40 -4.15
C ALA A 29 5.11 -10.04 -4.67
N VAL A 30 4.12 -9.45 -4.02
CA VAL A 30 3.62 -8.11 -4.31
C VAL A 30 3.48 -7.31 -3.03
N ILE A 31 3.92 -6.06 -3.05
CA ILE A 31 3.57 -5.05 -2.05
C ILE A 31 2.57 -4.11 -2.70
N ILE A 32 1.45 -3.88 -2.03
CA ILE A 32 0.46 -2.89 -2.43
C ILE A 32 0.63 -1.70 -1.50
N THR A 33 0.88 -0.52 -2.04
CA THR A 33 0.89 0.73 -1.29
C THR A 33 0.15 1.84 -2.03
N GLY A 34 -0.92 2.32 -1.41
CA GLY A 34 -1.81 3.34 -1.94
C GLY A 34 -2.56 3.99 -0.78
N THR A 35 -3.89 3.97 -0.81
CA THR A 35 -4.69 4.40 0.35
C THR A 35 -4.39 3.55 1.58
N GLY A 36 -4.32 2.23 1.42
CA GLY A 36 -3.85 1.29 2.44
C GLY A 36 -2.52 0.65 2.04
N SER A 37 -2.02 -0.29 2.83
CA SER A 37 -0.80 -1.01 2.48
C SER A 37 -0.74 -2.43 3.05
N CYS A 38 -0.28 -3.37 2.22
CA CYS A 38 -0.11 -4.76 2.57
C CYS A 38 0.94 -5.43 1.68
N GLY A 39 1.33 -6.65 2.06
CA GLY A 39 2.25 -7.49 1.31
C GLY A 39 1.70 -8.89 1.18
N PHE A 40 1.82 -9.46 -0.01
CA PHE A 40 1.35 -10.81 -0.31
C PHE A 40 2.42 -11.57 -1.10
N SER A 41 2.59 -12.86 -0.84
CA SER A 41 3.46 -13.73 -1.64
C SER A 41 2.78 -15.05 -1.90
N HIS A 42 2.87 -15.52 -3.13
CA HIS A 42 2.44 -16.84 -3.57
C HIS A 42 3.61 -17.56 -4.24
N VAL A 43 4.07 -18.65 -3.64
CA VAL A 43 5.19 -19.45 -4.15
C VAL A 43 4.86 -20.92 -3.97
N LYS A 44 4.90 -21.70 -5.07
CA LYS A 44 4.67 -23.16 -5.07
C LYS A 44 3.36 -23.56 -4.37
N GLY A 45 2.28 -22.83 -4.63
CA GLY A 45 0.97 -23.10 -4.03
C GLY A 45 0.82 -22.65 -2.57
N GLN A 46 1.85 -22.05 -1.96
CA GLN A 46 1.76 -21.50 -0.61
C GLN A 46 1.62 -19.98 -0.65
N SER A 47 0.61 -19.47 0.05
CA SER A 47 0.34 -18.04 0.16
C SER A 47 0.62 -17.52 1.57
N VAL A 48 1.25 -16.36 1.67
CA VAL A 48 1.31 -15.59 2.92
C VAL A 48 0.88 -14.14 2.67
N ASN A 49 0.33 -13.52 3.72
CA ASN A 49 -0.07 -12.11 3.71
C ASN A 49 0.40 -11.45 5.01
N TYR A 50 0.86 -10.21 4.91
CA TYR A 50 1.28 -9.37 6.02
C TYR A 50 0.74 -7.94 5.85
N GLY A 51 0.28 -7.34 6.95
CA GLY A 51 -0.33 -6.01 6.91
C GLY A 51 -1.77 -6.04 6.39
N GLY A 52 -2.26 -4.92 5.86
CA GLY A 52 -3.65 -4.81 5.39
C GLY A 52 -4.69 -4.91 6.52
N HIS A 53 -4.31 -4.58 7.75
CA HIS A 53 -5.22 -4.59 8.91
C HIS A 53 -6.20 -3.40 8.93
N GLY A 54 -6.10 -2.50 7.95
CA GLY A 54 -7.02 -1.39 7.76
C GLY A 54 -6.69 -0.15 8.58
N PHE A 55 -7.03 1.00 8.01
CA PHE A 55 -6.96 2.29 8.67
C PHE A 55 -7.97 2.40 9.84
N ALA A 56 -7.64 2.96 11.00
CA ALA A 56 -6.39 3.64 11.37
C ALA A 56 -5.39 2.77 12.16
N LEU A 57 -5.68 1.49 12.37
CA LEU A 57 -4.89 0.59 13.22
C LEU A 57 -3.68 -0.04 12.48
N GLY A 58 -3.81 -0.23 11.17
CA GLY A 58 -2.82 -0.82 10.29
C GLY A 58 -2.38 0.13 9.18
N ASP A 59 -2.09 -0.44 8.01
CA ASP A 59 -1.73 0.28 6.78
C ASP A 59 -0.54 1.25 6.94
N LYS A 60 0.43 0.92 7.81
CA LYS A 60 1.65 1.73 7.97
C LYS A 60 2.41 1.79 6.64
N GLY A 61 2.91 2.97 6.28
CA GLY A 61 3.54 3.21 4.98
C GLY A 61 2.56 3.41 3.82
N SER A 62 1.25 3.39 4.08
CA SER A 62 0.24 3.86 3.13
C SER A 62 0.08 5.38 3.16
N GLY A 63 -0.64 5.90 2.17
CA GLY A 63 -1.00 7.31 2.11
C GLY A 63 -1.93 7.73 3.23
N ALA A 64 -2.89 6.88 3.62
CA ALA A 64 -3.79 7.20 4.72
C ALA A 64 -3.02 7.33 6.04
N TRP A 65 -2.06 6.43 6.26
CA TRP A 65 -1.17 6.51 7.40
C TRP A 65 -0.30 7.79 7.36
N MET A 66 0.34 8.10 6.23
CA MET A 66 1.15 9.32 6.11
C MET A 66 0.34 10.59 6.35
N GLY A 67 -0.89 10.65 5.80
CA GLY A 67 -1.80 11.78 6.02
C GLY A 67 -2.20 11.92 7.48
N LEU A 68 -2.50 10.81 8.17
CA LEU A 68 -2.82 10.82 9.60
C LEU A 68 -1.64 11.32 10.44
N GLU A 69 -0.43 10.83 10.19
CA GLU A 69 0.76 11.27 10.92
C GLU A 69 1.08 12.75 10.65
N ALA A 70 0.85 13.24 9.42
CA ALA A 70 0.98 14.65 9.11
C ALA A 70 -0.02 15.52 9.89
N ILE A 71 -1.30 15.11 9.95
CA ILE A 71 -2.31 15.83 10.74
C ILE A 71 -1.92 15.83 12.23
N LYS A 72 -1.52 14.69 12.80
CA LYS A 72 -1.06 14.61 14.19
C LYS A 72 0.09 15.58 14.46
N ALA A 73 1.10 15.62 13.59
CA ALA A 73 2.24 16.52 13.75
C ALA A 73 1.83 18.00 13.68
N VAL A 74 0.95 18.36 12.73
CA VAL A 74 0.43 19.73 12.60
C VAL A 74 -0.36 20.16 13.84
N LEU A 75 -1.22 19.29 14.39
CA LEU A 75 -1.98 19.62 15.60
C LEU A 75 -1.04 19.85 16.79
N VAL A 76 -0.02 19.01 16.97
CA VAL A 76 0.98 19.15 18.05
C VAL A 76 1.83 20.42 17.88
N GLU A 77 2.20 20.80 16.65
CA GLU A 77 2.87 22.07 16.39
C GLU A 77 1.96 23.27 16.71
N LEU A 78 0.69 23.24 16.31
CA LEU A 78 -0.27 24.32 16.55
C LEU A 78 -0.54 24.57 18.05
N ASP A 79 -0.43 23.53 18.88
CA ASP A 79 -0.46 23.64 20.34
C ASP A 79 0.86 24.17 20.95
N GLY A 80 1.90 24.39 20.13
CA GLY A 80 3.22 24.84 20.56
C GLY A 80 4.07 23.74 21.23
N LEU A 81 3.68 22.48 21.08
CA LEU A 81 4.33 21.32 21.70
C LEU A 81 5.26 20.56 20.74
N GLY A 82 5.11 20.80 19.44
CA GLY A 82 5.86 20.16 18.37
C GLY A 82 6.92 21.06 17.74
N PRO A 83 7.89 20.46 17.03
CA PRO A 83 8.79 21.22 16.17
C PRO A 83 8.03 21.86 15.02
N GLN A 84 8.58 22.96 14.48
CA GLN A 84 8.01 23.62 13.31
C GLN A 84 8.05 22.73 12.07
N THR A 85 6.97 22.74 11.28
CA THR A 85 6.91 22.06 9.97
C THR A 85 6.19 22.90 8.92
N ALA A 86 6.68 22.83 7.68
CA ALA A 86 6.01 23.38 6.50
C ALA A 86 4.60 22.80 6.29
N LEU A 87 4.35 21.59 6.82
CA LEU A 87 3.04 20.95 6.75
C LEU A 87 1.95 21.79 7.43
N THR A 88 2.27 22.55 8.47
CA THR A 88 1.26 23.35 9.20
C THR A 88 0.64 24.40 8.30
N GLN A 89 1.45 25.19 7.58
CA GLN A 89 0.90 26.18 6.66
C GLN A 89 0.17 25.53 5.47
N ILE A 90 0.67 24.39 4.98
CA ILE A 90 0.02 23.64 3.90
C ILE A 90 -1.36 23.16 4.34
N MET A 91 -1.49 22.56 5.53
CA MET A 91 -2.77 22.04 6.03
C MET A 91 -3.73 23.18 6.37
N LYS A 92 -3.26 24.28 6.99
CA LYS A 92 -4.11 25.47 7.21
C LYS A 92 -4.70 25.99 5.91
N ASN A 93 -3.90 26.10 4.85
CA ASN A 93 -4.38 26.52 3.54
C ASN A 93 -5.34 25.49 2.91
N HIS A 94 -5.02 24.20 3.01
CA HIS A 94 -5.83 23.13 2.43
C HIS A 94 -7.24 23.05 3.06
N PHE A 95 -7.34 23.22 4.38
CA PHE A 95 -8.58 23.14 5.14
C PHE A 95 -9.24 24.50 5.40
N ASN A 96 -8.65 25.60 4.89
CA ASN A 96 -9.04 26.97 5.25
C ASN A 96 -9.17 27.15 6.77
N ALA A 97 -8.22 26.61 7.52
CA ALA A 97 -8.22 26.52 8.97
C ALA A 97 -7.39 27.63 9.62
N VAL A 98 -7.92 28.19 10.71
CA VAL A 98 -7.24 29.21 11.51
C VAL A 98 -6.53 28.58 12.71
N ASN A 99 -7.11 27.52 13.28
CA ASN A 99 -6.64 26.84 14.48
C ASN A 99 -6.64 25.30 14.33
N ALA A 100 -6.15 24.59 15.35
CA ALA A 100 -6.06 23.14 15.37
C ALA A 100 -7.43 22.44 15.31
N MET A 101 -8.44 23.00 15.97
CA MET A 101 -9.79 22.43 16.03
C MET A 101 -10.45 22.42 14.65
N ASP A 102 -10.28 23.47 13.85
CA ASP A 102 -10.84 23.54 12.49
C ASP A 102 -10.34 22.38 11.60
N ILE A 103 -9.08 21.95 11.77
CA ILE A 103 -8.49 20.80 11.07
C ILE A 103 -9.05 19.49 11.65
N ALA A 104 -9.07 19.38 12.97
CA ALA A 104 -9.53 18.18 13.67
C ALA A 104 -10.98 17.84 13.33
N GLU A 105 -11.89 18.82 13.32
CA GLU A 105 -13.30 18.62 12.99
C GLU A 105 -13.50 18.17 11.53
N GLN A 106 -12.73 18.72 10.60
CA GLN A 106 -12.82 18.34 9.18
C GLN A 106 -12.32 16.91 8.92
N MET A 107 -11.34 16.44 9.70
CA MET A 107 -10.75 15.11 9.55
C MET A 107 -11.41 14.03 10.42
N ALA A 108 -12.12 14.42 11.48
CA ALA A 108 -12.82 13.49 12.36
C ALA A 108 -13.83 12.62 11.58
N GLY A 109 -13.71 11.29 11.74
CA GLY A 109 -14.60 10.32 11.07
C GLY A 109 -14.43 10.20 9.56
N GLN A 110 -13.48 10.92 8.94
CA GLN A 110 -13.24 10.81 7.51
C GLN A 110 -12.68 9.43 7.12
N PRO A 111 -13.00 8.92 5.91
CA PRO A 111 -12.45 7.66 5.42
C PRO A 111 -10.95 7.78 5.15
N SER A 112 -10.28 6.63 5.10
CA SER A 112 -8.83 6.53 4.78
C SER A 112 -8.45 7.26 3.49
N SER A 113 -9.34 7.28 2.49
CA SER A 113 -9.12 8.00 1.23
C SER A 113 -8.99 9.51 1.39
N SER A 114 -9.63 10.12 2.40
CA SER A 114 -9.46 11.54 2.72
C SER A 114 -8.06 11.82 3.27
N TYR A 115 -7.58 10.97 4.19
CA TYR A 115 -6.22 11.06 4.71
C TYR A 115 -5.18 10.78 3.61
N ALA A 116 -5.42 9.80 2.74
CA ALA A 116 -4.48 9.43 1.69
C ALA A 116 -4.19 10.56 0.68
N LYS A 117 -5.15 11.45 0.44
CA LYS A 117 -4.96 12.64 -0.41
C LYS A 117 -3.91 13.60 0.15
N LEU A 118 -3.65 13.56 1.45
CA LEU A 118 -2.66 14.42 2.12
C LEU A 118 -1.23 13.92 1.93
N ALA A 119 -1.03 12.64 1.58
CA ALA A 119 0.30 12.04 1.43
C ALA A 119 1.18 12.81 0.44
N ARG A 120 0.61 13.37 -0.63
CA ARG A 120 1.35 14.21 -1.59
C ARG A 120 2.05 15.39 -0.93
N TYR A 121 1.39 16.06 0.02
CA TYR A 121 1.97 17.19 0.74
C TYR A 121 3.12 16.74 1.65
N VAL A 122 3.02 15.54 2.22
CA VAL A 122 4.10 14.93 2.99
C VAL A 122 5.30 14.66 2.10
N PHE A 123 5.12 14.06 0.92
CA PHE A 123 6.22 13.88 -0.01
C PHE A 123 6.81 15.22 -0.45
N ASP A 124 6.01 16.19 -0.85
CA ASP A 124 6.48 17.50 -1.31
C ASP A 124 7.31 18.22 -0.23
N ALA A 125 6.83 18.24 1.01
CA ALA A 125 7.56 18.82 2.14
C ALA A 125 8.86 18.05 2.42
N ALA A 126 8.84 16.72 2.36
CA ALA A 126 10.03 15.89 2.54
C ALA A 126 11.09 16.17 1.45
N HIS A 127 10.68 16.39 0.20
CA HIS A 127 11.58 16.79 -0.89
C HIS A 127 12.23 18.16 -0.64
N GLN A 128 11.54 19.05 0.06
CA GLN A 128 12.03 20.39 0.43
C GLN A 128 12.87 20.40 1.70
N GLY A 129 13.09 19.23 2.33
CA GLY A 129 13.94 19.09 3.51
C GLY A 129 13.22 19.29 4.84
N ASP A 130 11.89 19.32 4.85
CA ASP A 130 11.12 19.36 6.10
C ASP A 130 11.39 18.12 6.95
N VAL A 131 11.88 18.32 8.18
CA VAL A 131 12.35 17.23 9.04
C VAL A 131 11.24 16.30 9.50
N ILE A 132 10.02 16.82 9.68
CA ILE A 132 8.86 16.04 10.12
C ILE A 132 8.32 15.20 8.98
N ALA A 133 8.16 15.80 7.80
CA ALA A 133 7.77 15.10 6.60
C ALA A 133 8.78 14.02 6.22
N LEU A 134 10.08 14.32 6.32
CA LEU A 134 11.15 13.33 6.13
C LEU A 134 11.05 12.16 7.10
N ALA A 135 10.76 12.43 8.39
CA ALA A 135 10.59 11.39 9.39
C ALA A 135 9.40 10.46 9.05
N ILE A 136 8.25 11.04 8.67
CA ILE A 136 7.06 10.27 8.28
C ILE A 136 7.35 9.39 7.06
N VAL A 137 7.95 9.95 6.00
CA VAL A 137 8.25 9.20 4.78
C VAL A 137 9.25 8.08 5.06
N LYS A 138 10.32 8.35 5.81
CA LYS A 138 11.34 7.35 6.15
C LYS A 138 10.77 6.23 7.03
N ASP A 139 9.92 6.54 8.00
CA ASP A 139 9.29 5.53 8.85
C ASP A 139 8.32 4.64 8.05
N GLY A 140 7.54 5.24 7.15
CA GLY A 140 6.72 4.48 6.20
C GLY A 140 7.54 3.58 5.28
N ALA A 141 8.62 4.11 4.70
CA ALA A 141 9.51 3.36 3.81
C ALA A 141 10.28 2.24 4.55
N ALA A 142 10.68 2.48 5.80
CA ALA A 142 11.31 1.46 6.64
C ALA A 142 10.34 0.30 6.93
N TYR A 143 9.08 0.59 7.23
CA TYR A 143 8.05 -0.45 7.40
C TYR A 143 7.86 -1.26 6.10
N VAL A 144 7.74 -0.58 4.95
CA VAL A 144 7.58 -1.24 3.65
C VAL A 144 8.81 -2.09 3.30
N SER A 145 10.01 -1.64 3.66
CA SER A 145 11.26 -2.41 3.47
C SER A 145 11.28 -3.67 4.33
N GLN A 146 10.87 -3.58 5.61
CA GLN A 146 10.74 -4.75 6.49
C GLN A 146 9.70 -5.75 5.97
N LEU A 147 8.57 -5.24 5.47
CA LEU A 147 7.54 -6.04 4.81
C LEU A 147 8.13 -6.78 3.59
N ALA A 148 8.91 -6.09 2.75
CA ALA A 148 9.60 -6.70 1.62
C ALA A 148 10.56 -7.81 2.05
N HIS A 149 11.40 -7.59 3.06
CA HIS A 149 12.28 -8.64 3.60
C HIS A 149 11.50 -9.86 4.06
N ARG A 150 10.35 -9.65 4.72
CA ARG A 150 9.51 -10.77 5.20
C ARG A 150 8.93 -11.57 4.03
N LEU A 151 8.50 -10.91 2.96
CA LEU A 151 8.01 -11.57 1.74
C LEU A 151 9.13 -12.33 1.01
N LEU A 152 10.33 -11.74 0.94
CA LEU A 152 11.49 -12.35 0.29
C LEU A 152 11.97 -13.62 1.01
N ALA A 153 11.67 -13.79 2.30
CA ALA A 153 11.97 -15.02 3.04
C ALA A 153 11.29 -16.27 2.47
N ASN A 154 10.21 -16.11 1.69
CA ASN A 154 9.56 -17.20 0.96
C ASN A 154 10.25 -17.57 -0.36
N ASN A 155 11.40 -16.94 -0.67
CA ASN A 155 12.14 -17.09 -1.92
C ASN A 155 11.29 -16.91 -3.19
N PRO A 156 10.45 -15.85 -3.29
CA PRO A 156 9.75 -15.54 -4.54
C PRO A 156 10.78 -15.19 -5.63
N PRO A 157 10.58 -15.62 -6.89
CA PRO A 157 11.49 -15.29 -7.97
C PRO A 157 11.50 -13.80 -8.31
N ARG A 158 10.39 -13.09 -8.02
CA ARG A 158 10.20 -11.66 -8.28
C ARG A 158 9.41 -10.98 -7.17
N LEU A 159 9.72 -9.72 -6.90
CA LEU A 159 8.99 -8.85 -6.00
C LEU A 159 8.54 -7.61 -6.77
N SER A 160 7.24 -7.37 -6.82
CA SER A 160 6.68 -6.17 -7.44
C SER A 160 6.07 -5.25 -6.39
N MET A 161 6.08 -3.95 -6.65
CA MET A 161 5.37 -2.96 -5.83
C MET A 161 4.35 -2.24 -6.69
N ILE A 162 3.10 -2.17 -6.22
CA ILE A 162 1.98 -1.58 -6.95
C ILE A 162 1.23 -0.57 -6.08
N GLY A 163 0.43 0.27 -6.74
CA GLY A 163 -0.35 1.33 -6.12
C GLY A 163 0.33 2.70 -6.22
N GLY A 164 -0.43 3.75 -5.91
CA GLY A 164 -0.02 5.14 -6.17
C GLY A 164 1.19 5.62 -5.38
N LEU A 165 1.64 4.87 -4.37
CA LEU A 165 2.85 5.19 -3.62
C LEU A 165 4.07 4.36 -3.99
N ALA A 166 3.95 3.41 -4.94
CA ALA A 166 5.06 2.56 -5.36
C ALA A 166 6.28 3.38 -5.82
N GLU A 167 6.07 4.29 -6.76
CA GLU A 167 7.13 5.16 -7.30
C GLU A 167 7.61 6.21 -6.28
N PRO A 168 6.74 7.00 -5.62
CA PRO A 168 7.16 8.01 -4.64
C PRO A 168 7.98 7.45 -3.47
N LEU A 169 7.70 6.21 -3.04
CA LEU A 169 8.41 5.57 -1.94
C LEU A 169 9.76 4.97 -2.35
N ASN A 170 9.95 4.60 -3.62
CA ASN A 170 11.06 3.77 -4.04
C ASN A 170 12.44 4.31 -3.61
N LYS A 171 12.64 5.64 -3.69
CA LYS A 171 13.91 6.27 -3.31
C LYS A 171 14.20 6.31 -1.79
N TRP A 172 13.20 6.00 -0.96
CA TRP A 172 13.31 6.01 0.49
C TRP A 172 13.38 4.60 1.10
N LEU A 173 13.16 3.57 0.28
CA LEU A 173 13.29 2.18 0.69
C LEU A 173 14.74 1.85 1.02
N ASP A 174 14.94 0.73 1.74
CA ASP A 174 16.24 0.08 1.83
C ASP A 174 16.83 -0.08 0.41
N PRO A 175 18.08 0.35 0.14
CA PRO A 175 18.68 0.28 -1.18
C PRO A 175 18.69 -1.13 -1.80
N GLU A 176 18.80 -2.18 -0.99
CA GLU A 176 18.77 -3.57 -1.47
C GLU A 176 17.36 -4.00 -1.85
N ILE A 177 16.34 -3.51 -1.13
CA ILE A 177 14.93 -3.70 -1.51
C ILE A 177 14.59 -2.91 -2.77
N ALA A 178 14.99 -1.63 -2.85
CA ALA A 178 14.72 -0.77 -4.00
C ALA A 178 15.25 -1.37 -5.32
N LYS A 179 16.41 -2.04 -5.29
CA LYS A 179 16.97 -2.75 -6.45
C LYS A 179 16.20 -4.03 -6.83
N ARG A 180 15.48 -4.63 -5.88
CA ARG A 180 14.73 -5.88 -6.05
C ARG A 180 13.28 -5.66 -6.45
N VAL A 181 12.74 -4.46 -6.21
CA VAL A 181 11.39 -4.09 -6.63
C VAL A 181 11.36 -3.93 -8.14
N GLU A 182 10.49 -4.70 -8.77
CA GLU A 182 10.24 -4.64 -10.20
C GLU A 182 8.86 -4.07 -10.50
N MET A 183 8.67 -3.54 -11.71
CA MET A 183 7.34 -3.14 -12.16
C MET A 183 6.43 -4.37 -12.33
N PRO A 184 5.13 -4.24 -12.00
CA PRO A 184 4.17 -5.29 -12.29
C PRO A 184 4.09 -5.51 -13.80
N LYS A 185 4.06 -6.77 -14.23
CA LYS A 185 3.99 -7.10 -15.65
C LYS A 185 2.59 -6.94 -16.23
N GLN A 186 1.57 -7.28 -15.45
CA GLN A 186 0.17 -7.17 -15.82
C GLN A 186 -0.66 -6.65 -14.64
N PRO A 187 -1.85 -6.05 -14.91
CA PRO A 187 -2.70 -5.56 -13.85
C PRO A 187 -3.51 -6.70 -13.18
N PRO A 188 -4.17 -6.45 -12.04
CA PRO A 188 -4.88 -7.48 -11.28
C PRO A 188 -5.99 -8.19 -12.06
N GLU A 189 -6.64 -7.53 -13.03
CA GLU A 189 -7.70 -8.13 -13.86
C GLU A 189 -7.14 -9.26 -14.73
N MET A 190 -5.91 -9.11 -15.23
CA MET A 190 -5.20 -10.19 -15.91
C MET A 190 -4.84 -11.31 -14.95
N GLY A 191 -4.51 -10.98 -13.70
CA GLY A 191 -4.34 -11.97 -12.63
C GLY A 191 -5.56 -12.84 -12.39
N ALA A 192 -6.77 -12.27 -12.44
CA ALA A 192 -8.01 -13.04 -12.35
C ALA A 192 -8.17 -14.01 -13.54
N ILE A 193 -7.79 -13.59 -14.74
CA ILE A 193 -7.79 -14.45 -15.94
C ILE A 193 -6.81 -15.60 -15.78
N TYR A 194 -5.57 -15.33 -15.38
CA TYR A 194 -4.56 -16.38 -15.15
C TYR A 194 -5.01 -17.37 -14.07
N PHE A 195 -5.58 -16.89 -12.98
CA PHE A 195 -6.13 -17.74 -11.91
C PHE A 195 -7.25 -18.66 -12.43
N ALA A 196 -8.18 -18.12 -13.22
CA ALA A 196 -9.26 -18.90 -13.81
C ALA A 196 -8.72 -19.99 -14.75
N GLN A 197 -7.75 -19.67 -15.61
CA GLN A 197 -7.12 -20.63 -16.51
C GLN A 197 -6.41 -21.77 -15.76
N GLN A 198 -5.63 -21.44 -14.73
CA GLN A 198 -4.96 -22.42 -13.88
C GLN A 198 -5.96 -23.32 -13.15
N SER A 199 -7.04 -22.75 -12.63
CA SER A 199 -8.07 -23.50 -11.90
C SER A 199 -8.82 -24.50 -12.78
N VAL A 200 -9.08 -24.15 -14.06
CA VAL A 200 -9.66 -25.08 -15.04
C VAL A 200 -8.70 -26.24 -15.29
N LEU A 201 -7.41 -25.95 -15.55
CA LEU A 201 -6.40 -26.98 -15.80
C LEU A 201 -6.24 -27.94 -14.62
N GLU A 202 -6.23 -27.43 -13.39
CA GLU A 202 -6.16 -28.26 -12.18
C GLU A 202 -7.41 -29.15 -11.98
N GLN A 203 -8.60 -28.64 -12.31
CA GLN A 203 -9.82 -29.45 -12.26
C GLN A 203 -9.79 -30.56 -13.31
N ASP A 204 -9.41 -30.25 -14.55
CA ASP A 204 -9.34 -31.23 -15.64
C ASP A 204 -8.31 -32.33 -15.33
N GLN A 205 -7.17 -31.99 -14.72
CA GLN A 205 -6.16 -32.97 -14.28
C GLN A 205 -6.65 -33.86 -13.15
N LYS A 206 -7.44 -33.33 -12.19
CA LYS A 206 -8.04 -34.12 -11.11
C LYS A 206 -9.12 -35.10 -11.61
N VAL A 207 -9.80 -34.76 -12.71
CA VAL A 207 -10.83 -35.64 -13.32
C VAL A 207 -10.19 -36.74 -14.18
N ALA A 208 -8.97 -36.53 -14.66
CA ALA A 208 -8.25 -37.51 -15.49
C ALA A 208 -7.49 -38.60 -14.70
N LEU A 209 -7.40 -38.47 -13.37
CA LEU A 209 -6.77 -39.42 -12.43
C LEU A 209 -7.84 -40.28 -11.73
#